data_AF-A0A2E4SV40-F1
#
_entry.id   AF-A0A2E4SV40-F1
#
_cell.length_a   1.000
_cell.length_b   1.000
_cell.length_c   1.000
_cell.angle_alpha   90.00
_cell.angle_beta   90.00
_cell.angle_gamma   90.00
#
_symmetry.space_group_name_H-M   'P 1'
#
loop_
_entity.id
_entity.type
_entity.pdbx_description
1 polymer ?
#
loop_
_entity_poly.entity_id
_entity_poly.type
_entity_poly.pdbx_seq_one_letter_code
_entity_poly.pdbx_strand_id
1 'polypeptide(L)'
;MGRGAGLRRRLGLNGPGLPALLVATLVGAACGVGGDVTLDIDAVERQIPSVLLPGHPDLVTEVDCGSPDPAGLGPLSCTALVADTSVPVHVNRPGIDGRVRVRSPIEVVVAVDLAARVAERLRGDTGVDARVACSPSVRVAFSGESFACMATDPDGREIALVATLLGAAGGFRLDADLRISVAEGSAVEESSP
;
A
#
# COMPACT_ATOMS: atom_id res chain seq x y z
N MET A 1 41.08 15.87 35.91
CA MET A 1 40.98 17.11 36.72
C MET A 1 41.62 18.24 35.91
N GLY A 2 40.88 19.30 35.61
CA GLY A 2 41.39 20.44 34.83
C GLY A 2 40.26 21.41 34.52
N ARG A 3 40.05 22.36 35.43
CA ARG A 3 39.15 23.51 35.27
C ARG A 3 39.81 24.55 34.37
N GLY A 4 39.02 25.28 33.58
CA GLY A 4 39.51 26.49 32.91
C GLY A 4 38.44 27.20 32.10
N ALA A 5 37.78 28.17 32.72
CA ALA A 5 36.83 29.09 32.10
C ALA A 5 37.56 30.25 31.39
N GLY A 6 36.96 30.79 30.32
CA GLY A 6 37.34 32.06 29.70
C GLY A 6 36.36 32.46 28.59
N LEU A 7 35.39 33.36 28.88
CA LEU A 7 35.28 34.75 28.38
C LEU A 7 35.03 34.87 26.85
N ARG A 8 34.20 35.76 26.28
CA ARG A 8 33.22 36.79 26.73
C ARG A 8 32.61 37.44 25.46
N ARG A 9 31.35 37.90 25.57
CA ARG A 9 30.70 39.08 24.91
C ARG A 9 30.53 39.02 23.38
N ARG A 10 29.39 39.37 22.77
CA ARG A 10 28.54 40.59 22.88
C ARG A 10 27.09 40.20 22.52
N LEU A 11 26.04 40.76 23.12
CA LEU A 11 25.34 41.99 22.74
C LEU A 11 24.60 42.45 24.02
N GLY A 12 24.71 43.68 24.50
CA GLY A 12 24.17 44.87 23.84
C GLY A 12 22.86 45.25 24.54
N LEU A 13 22.96 45.81 25.75
CA LEU A 13 21.87 46.44 26.49
C LEU A 13 22.02 47.97 26.40
N ASN A 14 20.89 48.67 26.59
CA ASN A 14 20.65 50.13 26.73
C ASN A 14 20.13 50.80 25.43
N GLY A 15 18.94 51.40 25.38
CA GLY A 15 17.98 51.77 26.44
C GLY A 15 16.62 52.16 25.82
N PRO A 16 15.96 53.22 26.30
CA PRO A 16 15.06 53.19 27.45
C PRO A 16 13.62 53.61 27.11
N GLY A 17 12.67 53.26 27.98
CA GLY A 17 11.42 54.01 28.13
C GLY A 17 10.15 53.29 27.67
N LEU A 18 9.37 52.81 28.65
CA LEU A 18 7.96 53.15 28.92
C LEU A 18 7.27 52.01 29.72
N PRO A 19 6.25 52.34 30.51
CA PRO A 19 6.04 51.78 31.85
C PRO A 19 4.95 50.71 31.91
N ALA A 20 4.90 50.07 33.08
CA ALA A 20 3.70 49.66 33.81
C ALA A 20 2.69 48.69 33.16
N LEU A 21 2.47 47.61 33.91
CA LEU A 21 1.21 46.89 34.07
C LEU A 21 0.48 46.44 32.80
N LEU A 22 0.56 45.14 32.55
CA LEU A 22 -0.64 44.29 32.51
C LEU A 22 -0.18 42.83 32.53
N VAL A 23 -0.14 42.26 33.73
CA VAL A 23 -0.29 40.81 33.89
C VAL A 23 -1.73 40.51 33.49
N ALA A 24 -1.96 40.32 32.20
CA ALA A 24 -3.16 39.69 31.71
C ALA A 24 -3.00 38.18 31.99
N THR A 25 -3.41 37.77 33.18
CA THR A 25 -3.85 36.40 33.41
C THR A 25 -5.01 36.12 32.47
N LEU A 26 -4.68 35.69 31.25
CA LEU A 26 -5.60 34.94 30.40
C LEU A 26 -5.81 33.60 31.10
N VAL A 27 -6.72 33.61 32.08
CA VAL A 27 -7.55 32.44 32.40
C VAL A 27 -8.45 32.26 31.19
N GLY A 28 -7.87 31.77 30.09
CA GLY A 28 -8.64 31.15 29.03
C GLY A 28 -9.28 29.96 29.69
N ALA A 29 -10.60 30.05 29.89
CA ALA A 29 -11.41 28.94 30.34
C ALA A 29 -10.98 27.70 29.57
N ALA A 30 -10.39 26.73 30.27
CA ALA A 30 -10.53 25.34 29.87
C ALA A 30 -12.02 25.02 30.04
N CYS A 31 -12.84 25.55 29.12
CA CYS A 31 -14.06 24.89 28.75
C CYS A 31 -13.58 23.58 28.15
N GLY A 32 -13.44 22.58 29.03
CA GLY A 32 -13.68 21.20 28.66
C GLY A 32 -15.09 21.14 28.13
N VAL A 33 -15.24 21.55 26.87
CA VAL A 33 -16.35 21.11 26.05
C VAL A 33 -16.02 19.64 25.86
N GLY A 34 -16.57 18.81 26.75
CA GLY A 34 -16.82 17.40 26.48
C GLY A 34 -17.81 17.33 25.33
N GLY A 35 -17.37 17.79 24.16
CA GLY A 35 -17.99 17.43 22.90
C GLY A 35 -17.54 16.00 22.66
N ASP A 36 -18.49 15.09 22.59
CA ASP A 36 -18.26 13.81 21.93
C ASP A 36 -17.58 14.15 20.61
N VAL A 37 -16.28 13.85 20.49
CA VAL A 37 -15.59 13.95 19.20
C VAL A 37 -16.15 12.79 18.40
N THR A 38 -17.27 13.04 17.75
CA THR A 38 -17.91 12.09 16.86
C THR A 38 -16.92 11.85 15.73
N LEU A 39 -16.43 10.63 15.63
CA LEU A 39 -15.56 10.22 14.55
C LEU A 39 -16.35 10.34 13.24
N ASP A 40 -15.93 11.22 12.35
CA ASP A 40 -16.49 11.33 11.00
C ASP A 40 -15.97 10.14 10.18
N ILE A 41 -16.82 9.12 10.05
CA ILE A 41 -16.47 7.87 9.37
C ILE A 41 -16.26 8.11 7.88
N ASP A 42 -17.07 8.97 7.25
CA ASP A 42 -16.93 9.30 5.83
C ASP A 42 -15.59 10.02 5.56
N ALA A 43 -15.10 10.81 6.51
CA ALA A 43 -13.76 11.40 6.42
C ALA A 43 -12.65 10.35 6.58
N VAL A 44 -12.84 9.36 7.46
CA VAL A 44 -11.89 8.25 7.64
C VAL A 44 -11.83 7.38 6.38
N GLU A 45 -12.97 6.98 5.82
CA GLU A 45 -13.06 6.17 4.61
C GLU A 45 -12.37 6.84 3.42
N ARG A 46 -12.56 8.15 3.24
CA ARG A 46 -11.85 8.93 2.20
C ARG A 46 -10.35 9.01 2.40
N GLN A 47 -9.87 8.90 3.64
CA GLN A 47 -8.45 8.97 3.95
C GLN A 47 -7.75 7.60 3.82
N ILE A 48 -8.47 6.49 4.01
CA ILE A 48 -7.90 5.15 4.01
C ILE A 48 -7.10 4.83 2.73
N PRO A 49 -7.58 5.09 1.50
CA PRO A 49 -6.83 4.75 0.28
C PRO A 49 -5.38 5.28 0.26
N SER A 50 -5.19 6.56 0.57
CA SER A 50 -3.88 7.21 0.56
C SER A 50 -2.94 6.75 1.68
N VAL A 51 -3.50 6.27 2.79
CA VAL A 51 -2.70 5.72 3.90
C VAL A 51 -2.41 4.23 3.67
N LEU A 52 -3.35 3.50 3.07
CA LEU A 52 -3.27 2.07 2.82
C LEU A 52 -2.25 1.76 1.71
N LEU A 53 -2.30 2.51 0.60
CA LEU A 53 -1.43 2.35 -0.56
C LEU A 53 -0.93 3.72 -1.05
N PRO A 54 0.07 4.33 -0.39
CA PRO A 54 0.54 5.67 -0.73
C PRO A 54 1.03 5.83 -2.17
N GLY A 55 1.55 4.75 -2.78
CA GLY A 55 2.00 4.75 -4.18
C GLY A 55 0.90 4.50 -5.21
N HIS A 56 -0.21 3.87 -4.80
CA HIS A 56 -1.28 3.42 -5.69
C HIS A 56 -2.66 3.48 -4.99
N PRO A 57 -3.11 4.67 -4.57
CA PRO A 57 -4.38 4.80 -3.85
C PRO A 57 -5.60 4.49 -4.74
N ASP A 58 -5.44 4.61 -6.06
CA ASP A 58 -6.43 4.30 -7.08
C ASP A 58 -6.82 2.81 -7.13
N LEU A 59 -5.97 1.93 -6.59
CA LEU A 59 -6.27 0.50 -6.48
C LEU A 59 -7.28 0.17 -5.39
N VAL A 60 -7.55 1.11 -4.48
CA VAL A 60 -8.56 0.97 -3.44
C VAL A 60 -9.87 1.54 -3.98
N THR A 61 -10.77 0.67 -4.42
CA THR A 61 -12.00 1.08 -5.10
C THR A 61 -13.17 1.29 -4.15
N GLU A 62 -13.14 0.64 -2.98
CA GLU A 62 -14.19 0.71 -1.97
C GLU A 62 -13.59 0.60 -0.58
N VAL A 63 -14.16 1.33 0.37
CA VAL A 63 -13.85 1.21 1.80
C VAL A 63 -15.18 1.31 2.56
N ASP A 64 -15.45 0.31 3.38
CA ASP A 64 -16.63 0.28 4.26
C ASP A 64 -16.17 0.03 5.70
N CYS A 65 -16.39 1.01 6.57
CA CYS A 65 -16.11 0.93 7.99
C CYS A 65 -17.34 0.55 8.84
N GLY A 66 -18.51 0.39 8.21
CA GLY A 66 -19.78 0.13 8.89
C GLY A 66 -20.19 1.24 9.86
N SER A 67 -21.16 0.93 10.72
CA SER A 67 -21.56 1.83 11.82
C SER A 67 -20.73 1.55 13.08
N PRO A 68 -20.26 2.58 13.80
CA PRO A 68 -19.45 2.38 14.99
C PRO A 68 -20.33 1.80 16.11
N ASP A 69 -19.82 0.83 16.86
CA ASP A 69 -20.52 0.32 18.04
C ASP A 69 -20.76 1.48 19.04
N PRO A 70 -22.01 1.78 19.43
CA PRO A 70 -22.31 2.87 20.37
C PRO A 70 -21.66 2.68 21.75
N ALA A 71 -21.22 1.47 22.11
CA ALA A 71 -20.44 1.20 23.32
C ALA A 71 -18.90 1.23 23.10
N GLY A 72 -18.45 1.55 21.88
CA GLY A 72 -17.15 1.20 21.31
C GLY A 72 -15.93 1.96 21.85
N LEU A 73 -15.21 1.33 22.78
CA LEU A 73 -13.85 1.69 23.19
C LEU A 73 -12.75 0.96 22.37
N GLY A 74 -13.10 0.37 21.22
CA GLY A 74 -12.20 -0.44 20.38
C GLY A 74 -11.78 0.20 19.05
N PRO A 75 -10.77 -0.36 18.35
CA PRO A 75 -10.40 0.05 17.00
C PRO A 75 -11.56 -0.14 16.01
N LEU A 76 -11.76 0.84 15.12
CA LEU A 76 -12.73 0.76 14.03
C LEU A 76 -12.21 -0.27 13.01
N SER A 77 -13.04 -1.25 12.67
CA SER A 77 -12.68 -2.28 11.69
C SER A 77 -13.37 -1.95 10.38
N CYS A 78 -12.58 -1.70 9.36
CA CYS A 78 -13.03 -1.42 8.01
C CYS A 78 -12.65 -2.56 7.07
N THR A 79 -13.34 -2.64 5.94
CA THR A 79 -13.02 -3.52 4.84
C THR A 79 -12.70 -2.66 3.63
N ALA A 80 -11.54 -2.87 3.01
CA ALA A 80 -11.15 -2.19 1.78
C ALA A 80 -11.12 -3.18 0.61
N LEU A 81 -11.63 -2.78 -0.55
CA LEU A 81 -11.48 -3.52 -1.79
C LEU A 81 -10.24 -3.02 -2.52
N VAL A 82 -9.21 -3.87 -2.61
CA VAL A 82 -7.92 -3.55 -3.21
C VAL A 82 -7.68 -4.46 -4.40
N ALA A 83 -7.67 -3.93 -5.62
CA ALA A 83 -7.51 -4.74 -6.84
C ALA A 83 -8.43 -5.97 -6.88
N ASP A 84 -9.72 -5.75 -6.58
CA ASP A 84 -10.80 -6.75 -6.46
C ASP A 84 -10.66 -7.76 -5.30
N THR A 85 -9.70 -7.55 -4.40
CA THR A 85 -9.51 -8.37 -3.20
C THR A 85 -9.99 -7.62 -1.96
N SER A 86 -10.90 -8.23 -1.20
CA SER A 86 -11.37 -7.69 0.09
C SER A 86 -10.29 -7.87 1.17
N VAL A 87 -9.92 -6.78 1.84
CA VAL A 87 -8.87 -6.77 2.87
C VAL A 87 -9.34 -6.09 4.16
N PRO A 88 -9.16 -6.72 5.34
CA PRO A 88 -9.48 -6.10 6.61
C PRO A 88 -8.48 -4.97 6.94
N VAL A 89 -9.00 -3.82 7.36
CA VAL A 89 -8.25 -2.64 7.75
C VAL A 89 -8.62 -2.25 9.18
N HIS A 90 -7.64 -2.19 10.07
CA HIS A 90 -7.85 -1.74 11.44
C HIS A 90 -7.44 -0.27 11.58
N VAL A 91 -8.41 0.55 11.96
CA VAL A 91 -8.24 1.99 12.16
C VAL A 91 -8.27 2.28 13.66
N ASN A 92 -7.14 2.76 14.18
CA ASN A 92 -7.11 3.28 15.54
C ASN A 92 -7.64 4.72 15.55
N ARG A 93 -8.47 5.05 16.55
CA ARG A 93 -8.98 6.42 16.78
C ARG A 93 -7.81 7.42 16.77
N PRO A 94 -7.97 8.62 16.17
CA PRO A 94 -6.93 9.63 16.21
C PRO A 94 -6.47 9.87 17.65
N GLY A 95 -5.16 9.88 17.85
CA GLY A 95 -4.57 10.23 19.14
C GLY A 95 -4.81 11.71 19.47
N ILE A 96 -4.16 12.20 20.53
CA ILE A 96 -4.23 13.61 20.96
C ILE A 96 -3.78 14.59 19.83
N ASP A 97 -3.13 14.09 18.78
CA ASP A 97 -2.67 14.85 17.61
C ASP A 97 -3.64 14.86 16.41
N GLY A 98 -4.82 14.25 16.51
CA GLY A 98 -5.85 14.28 15.46
C GLY A 98 -5.54 13.40 14.23
N ARG A 99 -4.48 12.58 14.26
CA ARG A 99 -4.06 11.76 13.11
C ARG A 99 -4.55 10.32 13.21
N VAL A 100 -5.27 9.88 12.18
CA VAL A 100 -5.67 8.48 11.99
C VAL A 100 -4.43 7.62 11.73
N ARG A 101 -4.27 6.53 12.49
CA ARG A 101 -3.18 5.57 12.30
C ARG A 101 -3.75 4.28 11.74
N VAL A 102 -3.61 4.09 10.43
CA VAL A 102 -3.94 2.83 9.76
C VAL A 102 -2.72 1.92 9.87
N ARG A 103 -2.90 0.73 10.44
CA ARG A 103 -1.88 -0.32 10.43
C ARG A 103 -2.29 -1.33 9.38
N SER A 104 -1.59 -1.35 8.27
CA SER A 104 -1.85 -2.31 7.20
C SER A 104 -0.52 -2.74 6.58
N PRO A 105 -0.16 -4.03 6.68
CA PRO A 105 1.00 -4.61 6.02
C PRO A 105 0.67 -5.05 4.58
N ILE A 106 -0.24 -4.35 3.89
CA ILE A 106 -0.62 -4.72 2.53
C ILE A 106 0.49 -4.25 1.58
N GLU A 107 1.20 -5.23 1.02
CA GLU A 107 2.08 -5.01 -0.11
C GLU A 107 1.35 -5.39 -1.41
N VAL A 108 1.74 -4.76 -2.50
CA VAL A 108 1.11 -4.92 -3.81
C VAL A 108 2.19 -5.32 -4.82
N VAL A 109 1.87 -6.29 -5.67
CA VAL A 109 2.74 -6.71 -6.78
C VAL A 109 2.15 -6.20 -8.08
N VAL A 110 2.96 -5.44 -8.83
CA VAL A 110 2.61 -4.96 -10.16
C VAL A 110 3.07 -5.98 -11.20
N ALA A 111 2.21 -6.26 -12.17
CA ALA A 111 2.43 -7.28 -13.19
C ALA A 111 3.66 -7.02 -14.05
N VAL A 112 4.01 -5.75 -14.31
CA VAL A 112 5.20 -5.41 -15.11
C VAL A 112 6.48 -5.77 -14.37
N ASP A 113 6.52 -5.57 -13.05
CA ASP A 113 7.67 -5.94 -12.22
C ASP A 113 7.76 -7.45 -12.05
N LEU A 114 6.62 -8.13 -11.94
CA LEU A 114 6.57 -9.59 -11.90
C LEU A 114 7.02 -10.18 -13.25
N ALA A 115 6.54 -9.64 -14.37
CA ALA A 115 6.90 -10.09 -15.71
C ALA A 115 8.41 -9.95 -15.96
N ALA A 116 9.02 -8.84 -15.54
CA ALA A 116 10.47 -8.67 -15.60
C ALA A 116 11.21 -9.76 -14.79
N ARG A 117 10.75 -10.06 -13.57
CA ARG A 117 11.35 -11.14 -12.74
C ARG A 117 11.15 -12.52 -13.34
N VAL A 118 10.01 -12.79 -13.97
CA VAL A 118 9.74 -14.05 -14.67
C VAL A 118 10.66 -14.18 -15.88
N ALA A 119 10.81 -13.12 -16.69
CA ALA A 119 11.72 -13.11 -17.84
C ALA A 119 13.18 -13.39 -17.42
N GLU A 120 13.65 -12.72 -16.36
CA GLU A 120 14.98 -12.94 -15.80
C GLU A 120 15.18 -14.39 -15.34
N ARG A 121 14.18 -14.97 -14.67
CA ARG A 121 14.22 -16.38 -14.26
C ARG A 121 14.26 -17.32 -15.45
N LEU A 122 13.39 -17.13 -16.44
CA LEU A 122 13.37 -17.95 -17.65
C LEU A 122 14.71 -17.90 -18.39
N ARG A 123 15.31 -16.71 -18.48
CA ARG A 123 16.65 -16.56 -19.04
C ARG A 123 17.71 -17.31 -18.23
N GLY A 124 17.66 -17.24 -16.91
CA GLY A 124 18.56 -18.00 -16.04
C GLY A 124 18.42 -19.51 -16.18
N ASP A 125 17.19 -20.00 -16.31
CA ASP A 125 16.87 -21.43 -16.36
C ASP A 125 17.10 -22.05 -17.75
N THR A 126 16.89 -21.28 -18.83
CA THR A 126 16.89 -21.79 -20.22
C THR A 126 17.97 -21.18 -21.13
N GLY A 127 18.53 -20.03 -20.75
CA GLY A 127 19.43 -19.24 -21.61
C GLY A 127 18.74 -18.42 -22.70
N VAL A 128 17.40 -18.40 -22.75
CA VAL A 128 16.63 -17.69 -23.79
C VAL A 128 16.04 -16.39 -23.25
N ASP A 129 16.22 -15.29 -23.99
CA ASP A 129 15.57 -14.01 -23.71
C ASP A 129 14.11 -14.03 -24.17
N ALA A 130 13.20 -14.35 -23.26
CA ALA A 130 11.75 -14.27 -23.51
C ALA A 130 11.18 -12.91 -23.12
N ARG A 131 10.26 -12.38 -23.93
CA ARG A 131 9.38 -11.27 -23.53
C ARG A 131 8.23 -11.85 -22.72
N VAL A 132 7.92 -11.26 -21.58
CA VAL A 132 6.85 -11.74 -20.70
C VAL A 132 5.82 -10.65 -20.47
N ALA A 133 4.55 -10.99 -20.56
CA ALA A 133 3.43 -10.15 -20.16
C ALA A 133 2.56 -10.90 -19.16
N CYS A 134 2.21 -10.26 -18.04
CA CYS A 134 1.41 -10.87 -16.98
C CYS A 134 0.10 -10.10 -16.76
N SER A 135 -0.94 -10.81 -16.32
CA SER A 135 -2.27 -10.27 -16.01
C SER A 135 -2.84 -10.94 -14.75
N PRO A 136 -3.68 -10.25 -13.94
CA PRO A 136 -4.10 -8.85 -14.10
C PRO A 136 -2.93 -7.88 -13.87
N SER A 137 -3.13 -6.57 -14.08
CA SER A 137 -2.05 -5.57 -13.96
C SER A 137 -1.46 -5.46 -12.55
N VAL A 138 -2.24 -5.80 -11.53
CA VAL A 138 -1.86 -5.69 -10.12
C VAL A 138 -2.56 -6.76 -9.28
N ARG A 139 -1.88 -7.27 -8.23
CA ARG A 139 -2.47 -8.09 -7.16
C ARG A 139 -1.94 -7.68 -5.79
N VAL A 140 -2.73 -7.94 -4.76
CA VAL A 140 -2.25 -7.91 -3.37
C VAL A 140 -1.22 -9.04 -3.17
N ALA A 141 -0.15 -8.76 -2.44
CA ALA A 141 0.96 -9.69 -2.22
C ALA A 141 0.64 -10.79 -1.18
N PHE A 142 -0.51 -11.44 -1.32
CA PHE A 142 -0.89 -12.58 -0.50
C PHE A 142 -0.39 -13.90 -1.10
N SER A 143 -0.05 -14.83 -0.21
CA SER A 143 0.32 -16.17 -0.64
C SER A 143 -0.85 -16.84 -1.35
N GLY A 144 -0.60 -17.41 -2.52
CA GLY A 144 -1.62 -18.08 -3.34
C GLY A 144 -2.27 -17.19 -4.40
N GLU A 145 -2.13 -15.87 -4.31
CA GLU A 145 -2.53 -14.96 -5.40
C GLU A 145 -1.72 -15.29 -6.66
N SER A 146 -2.35 -15.18 -7.82
CA SER A 146 -1.72 -15.61 -9.07
C SER A 146 -1.92 -14.62 -10.22
N PHE A 147 -0.93 -14.65 -11.11
CA PHE A 147 -0.94 -13.97 -12.39
C PHE A 147 -0.85 -15.00 -13.51
N ALA A 148 -1.66 -14.81 -14.55
CA ALA A 148 -1.49 -15.49 -15.82
C ALA A 148 -0.46 -14.72 -16.64
N CYS A 149 0.60 -15.40 -17.06
CA CYS A 149 1.69 -14.81 -17.82
C CYS A 149 1.83 -15.51 -19.18
N MET A 150 2.12 -14.74 -20.21
CA MET A 150 2.51 -15.23 -21.53
C MET A 150 3.97 -14.90 -21.75
N ALA A 151 4.78 -15.92 -22.03
CA ALA A 151 6.17 -15.77 -22.42
C ALA A 151 6.31 -16.02 -23.91
N THR A 152 6.89 -15.07 -24.64
CA THR A 152 7.16 -15.16 -26.08
C THR A 152 8.67 -15.16 -26.31
N ASP A 153 9.19 -16.21 -26.94
CA ASP A 153 10.61 -16.31 -27.26
C ASP A 153 11.00 -15.46 -28.49
N PRO A 154 12.30 -15.36 -28.83
CA PRO A 154 12.75 -14.59 -30.00
C PRO A 154 12.24 -15.13 -31.35
N ASP A 155 11.91 -16.43 -31.42
CA ASP A 155 11.35 -17.08 -32.60
C ASP A 155 9.82 -16.83 -32.72
N GLY A 156 9.21 -16.21 -31.71
CA GLY A 156 7.78 -15.91 -31.65
C GLY A 156 6.94 -17.04 -31.04
N ARG A 157 7.54 -18.09 -30.49
CA ARG A 157 6.79 -19.15 -29.81
C ARG A 157 6.29 -18.67 -28.46
N GLU A 158 5.04 -18.97 -28.16
CA GLU A 158 4.39 -18.55 -26.92
C GLU A 158 4.21 -19.73 -25.95
N ILE A 159 4.40 -19.45 -24.66
CA ILE A 159 4.18 -20.39 -23.58
C ILE A 159 3.37 -19.70 -22.49
N ALA A 160 2.22 -20.30 -22.17
CA ALA A 160 1.38 -19.87 -21.06
C ALA A 160 1.97 -20.35 -19.73
N LEU A 161 2.06 -19.45 -18.76
CA LEU A 161 2.64 -19.67 -17.45
C LEU A 161 1.70 -19.11 -16.37
N VAL A 162 1.76 -19.69 -15.17
CA VAL A 162 1.11 -19.15 -13.98
C VAL A 162 2.17 -18.80 -12.95
N ALA A 163 2.22 -17.54 -12.55
CA ALA A 163 3.06 -17.07 -11.46
C ALA A 163 2.22 -16.96 -10.17
N THR A 164 2.45 -17.84 -9.20
CA THR A 164 1.77 -17.83 -7.89
C THR A 164 2.66 -17.14 -6.85
N LEU A 165 2.17 -16.10 -6.20
CA LEU A 165 2.86 -15.40 -5.13
C LEU A 165 2.99 -16.28 -3.88
N LEU A 166 4.14 -16.18 -3.21
CA LEU A 166 4.44 -16.91 -1.97
C LEU A 166 4.29 -16.04 -0.71
N GLY A 167 4.01 -14.75 -0.88
CA GLY A 167 3.79 -13.79 0.20
C GLY A 167 4.37 -12.40 -0.08
N ALA A 168 4.34 -11.54 0.94
CA ALA A 168 4.67 -10.12 0.82
C ALA A 168 6.07 -9.85 0.25
N ALA A 169 7.07 -10.69 0.56
CA ALA A 169 8.44 -10.53 0.07
C ALA A 169 8.62 -10.64 -1.47
N GLY A 170 7.54 -10.82 -2.24
CA GLY A 170 7.55 -10.83 -3.70
C GLY A 170 8.12 -12.11 -4.31
N GLY A 171 8.30 -13.17 -3.51
CA GLY A 171 8.65 -14.49 -4.01
C GLY A 171 7.50 -15.12 -4.78
N PHE A 172 7.81 -15.91 -5.82
CA PHE A 172 6.80 -16.57 -6.64
C PHE A 172 7.23 -17.99 -7.07
N ARG A 173 6.23 -18.86 -7.24
CA ARG A 173 6.33 -20.14 -7.93
C ARG A 173 5.85 -19.95 -9.36
N LEU A 174 6.51 -20.58 -10.32
CA LEU A 174 6.18 -20.50 -11.73
C LEU A 174 5.85 -21.90 -12.24
N ASP A 175 4.70 -22.04 -12.90
CA ASP A 175 4.23 -23.29 -13.50
C ASP A 175 3.82 -23.06 -14.95
N ALA A 176 3.91 -24.09 -15.79
CA ALA A 176 3.32 -24.06 -17.12
C ALA A 176 1.80 -24.23 -17.06
N ASP A 177 1.05 -23.41 -17.78
CA ASP A 177 -0.39 -23.57 -17.91
C ASP A 177 -0.70 -24.59 -19.03
N LEU A 178 -0.79 -25.85 -18.64
CA LEU A 178 -1.08 -26.98 -19.55
C LEU A 178 -2.51 -26.96 -20.13
N ARG A 179 -3.35 -25.99 -19.75
CA ARG A 179 -4.73 -25.89 -20.25
C ARG A 179 -4.84 -25.10 -21.56
N ILE A 180 -3.86 -24.26 -21.89
CA ILE A 180 -3.88 -23.38 -23.08
C ILE A 180 -3.11 -23.98 -24.26
N SER A 181 -2.21 -24.92 -24.03
CA SER A 181 -1.31 -25.50 -25.04
C SER A 181 -1.93 -26.56 -25.98
N VAL A 182 -3.25 -26.79 -25.94
CA VAL A 182 -3.92 -27.82 -26.77
C VAL A 182 -4.61 -27.23 -28.02
N ALA A 183 -4.66 -25.90 -28.19
CA ALA A 183 -5.46 -25.28 -29.26
C ALA A 183 -4.82 -25.26 -30.67
N GLU A 184 -3.52 -25.53 -30.84
CA GLU A 184 -2.83 -25.44 -32.14
C GLU A 184 -2.44 -26.79 -32.78
N GLY A 185 -3.17 -27.86 -32.46
CA GLY A 185 -2.83 -29.23 -32.87
C GLY A 185 -3.83 -29.97 -33.74
N SER A 186 -4.73 -29.32 -34.49
CA SER A 186 -5.63 -30.03 -35.41
C SER A 186 -6.00 -29.21 -36.64
N ALA A 187 -5.09 -29.20 -37.61
CA ALA A 187 -5.47 -29.16 -39.01
C ALA A 187 -4.61 -30.18 -39.76
N VAL A 188 -5.29 -31.07 -40.50
CA VAL A 188 -4.88 -31.81 -41.72
C VAL A 188 -5.31 -33.28 -41.63
N GLU A 189 -6.40 -33.61 -42.33
CA GLU A 189 -6.49 -34.69 -43.34
C GLU A 189 -7.85 -34.52 -44.04
N GLU A 190 -7.89 -33.82 -45.17
CA GLU A 190 -7.87 -34.41 -46.52
C GLU A 190 -9.06 -35.35 -46.77
N SER A 191 -10.14 -34.78 -47.31
CA SER A 191 -11.22 -35.55 -47.95
C SER A 191 -11.40 -35.06 -49.37
N SER A 192 -10.97 -35.89 -50.31
CA SER A 192 -11.44 -35.93 -51.69
C SER A 192 -11.02 -37.24 -52.33
N PRO A 193 -11.76 -37.76 -53.32
CA PRO A 193 -13.20 -37.70 -53.58
C PRO A 193 -13.92 -39.05 -53.40
#